data_AF-A0A932VXQ8-F1
#
_entry.id   AF-A0A932VXQ8-F1
#
_cell.length_a   1.000
_cell.length_b   1.000
_cell.length_c   1.000
_cell.angle_alpha   90.00
_cell.angle_beta   90.00
_cell.angle_gamma   90.00
#
_symmetry.space_group_name_H-M   'P 1'
#
loop_
_entity.id
_entity.type
_entity.pdbx_description
1 polymer ?
#
loop_
_entity_poly.entity_id
_entity_poly.type
_entity_poly.pdbx_seq_one_letter_code
_entity_poly.pdbx_strand_id
1 'polypeptide(L)'
;MLAAVILAAGESRRMGTPKALLPFPAGTVVTEGITTFVEHLTSITQHPRIGLRRVVLGAHAEQIRSSARLVPADVVVNTEWATG
;
A
#
# COMPACT_ATOMS: atom_id res chain seq x y z
N MET A 1 5.37 -18.50 11.71
CA MET A 1 5.74 -17.25 10.99
C MET A 1 4.68 -16.96 9.95
N LEU A 2 4.16 -15.73 9.86
CA LEU A 2 3.12 -15.34 8.90
C LEU A 2 3.71 -14.39 7.84
N ALA A 3 3.02 -14.31 6.70
CA ALA A 3 3.28 -13.32 5.65
C ALA A 3 2.03 -12.46 5.41
N ALA A 4 2.24 -11.19 5.06
CA ALA A 4 1.18 -10.27 4.65
C ALA A 4 1.41 -9.79 3.22
N VAL A 5 0.36 -9.83 2.40
CA VAL A 5 0.39 -9.33 1.02
C VAL A 5 -0.69 -8.26 0.86
N ILE A 6 -0.29 -7.06 0.47
CA ILE A 6 -1.17 -5.94 0.18
C ILE A 6 -1.21 -5.78 -1.34
N LEU A 7 -2.36 -6.09 -1.94
CA LEU A 7 -2.58 -5.96 -3.38
C LEU A 7 -3.08 -4.55 -3.72
N ALA A 8 -2.20 -3.73 -4.27
CA ALA A 8 -2.46 -2.33 -4.60
C ALA A 8 -2.10 -2.00 -6.07
N ALA A 9 -2.20 -2.99 -6.96
CA ALA A 9 -1.79 -2.90 -8.36
C ALA A 9 -2.86 -2.38 -9.33
N GLY A 10 -4.10 -2.22 -8.88
CA GLY A 10 -5.24 -1.90 -9.75
C GLY A 10 -5.25 -0.47 -10.29
N GLU A 11 -5.73 -0.32 -11.53
CA GLU A 11 -5.84 0.95 -12.29
C GLU A 11 -6.63 2.04 -11.55
N SER A 12 -7.57 1.67 -10.68
CA SER A 12 -8.48 2.63 -10.02
C SER A 12 -9.32 3.45 -11.01
N ARG A 13 -9.62 2.88 -12.19
CA ARG A 13 -10.32 3.54 -13.32
C ARG A 13 -11.58 4.32 -12.94
N ARG A 14 -12.46 3.72 -12.12
CA ARG A 14 -13.72 4.35 -11.68
C ARG A 14 -13.51 5.53 -10.71
N MET A 15 -12.37 5.55 -10.02
CA MET A 15 -12.02 6.55 -9.01
C MET A 15 -11.27 7.74 -9.63
N GLY A 16 -10.69 7.57 -10.82
CA GLY A 16 -9.91 8.60 -11.53
C GLY A 16 -8.56 8.93 -10.88
N THR A 17 -8.31 8.44 -9.67
CA THR A 17 -7.07 8.62 -8.90
C THR A 17 -6.63 7.28 -8.30
N PRO A 18 -5.32 7.06 -8.03
CA PRO A 18 -4.86 5.80 -7.47
C PRO A 18 -5.46 5.54 -6.08
N LYS A 19 -6.22 4.44 -5.93
CA LYS A 19 -6.88 4.08 -4.65
C LYS A 19 -5.88 3.97 -3.49
N ALA A 20 -4.65 3.54 -3.77
CA ALA A 20 -3.56 3.45 -2.81
C ALA A 20 -3.24 4.79 -2.13
N LEU A 21 -3.44 5.91 -2.83
CA LEU A 21 -3.12 7.27 -2.36
C LEU A 21 -4.32 8.00 -1.76
N LEU A 22 -5.48 7.36 -1.63
CA LEU A 22 -6.61 8.00 -0.98
C LEU A 22 -6.26 8.43 0.45
N PRO A 23 -6.69 9.63 0.88
CA PRO A 23 -6.54 10.04 2.27
C PRO A 23 -7.36 9.10 3.15
N PHE A 24 -6.72 8.61 4.21
CA PHE A 24 -7.30 7.69 5.17
C PHE A 24 -6.96 8.18 6.59
N PRO A 25 -7.93 8.20 7.53
CA PRO A 25 -7.67 8.57 8.91
C PRO A 25 -6.57 7.68 9.51
N ALA A 26 -5.53 8.28 10.08
CA ALA A 26 -4.55 7.51 10.85
C ALA A 26 -5.28 6.90 12.07
N GLY A 27 -5.09 5.59 12.27
CA GLY A 27 -5.89 4.82 13.22
C GLY A 27 -5.04 3.93 14.12
N THR A 28 -4.35 4.54 15.09
CA THR A 28 -4.10 4.00 16.44
C THR A 28 -3.99 5.18 17.42
N VAL A 29 -4.24 4.93 18.72
CA VAL A 29 -4.33 5.93 19.83
C VAL A 29 -3.11 6.85 19.95
N VAL A 30 -2.00 6.55 19.27
CA VAL A 30 -0.71 7.25 19.36
C VAL A 30 -0.35 8.11 18.13
N THR A 31 -1.19 8.17 17.09
CA THR A 31 -0.92 9.02 15.91
C THR A 31 -2.20 9.62 15.34
N GLU A 32 -2.41 10.91 15.60
CA GLU A 32 -3.43 11.72 14.94
C GLU A 32 -2.93 12.17 13.56
N GLY A 33 -3.81 12.20 12.55
CA GLY A 33 -3.49 12.73 11.21
C GLY A 33 -4.17 11.99 10.06
N ILE A 34 -3.78 12.35 8.83
CA ILE A 34 -4.18 11.66 7.60
C ILE A 34 -2.96 10.97 7.00
N THR A 35 -3.13 9.72 6.60
CA THR A 35 -2.16 8.91 5.86
C THR A 35 -2.79 8.48 4.53
N THR A 36 -2.02 7.92 3.61
CA THR A 36 -2.59 7.26 2.43
C THR A 36 -3.18 5.90 2.80
N PHE A 37 -4.15 5.42 2.03
CA PHE A 37 -4.77 4.12 2.27
C PHE A 37 -3.75 2.97 2.31
N VAL A 38 -2.74 2.99 1.43
CA VAL A 38 -1.69 1.97 1.41
C VAL A 38 -0.75 2.05 2.63
N GLU A 39 -0.46 3.25 3.13
CA GLU A 39 0.32 3.42 4.37
C GLU A 39 -0.44 2.90 5.58
N HIS A 40 -1.75 3.15 5.66
CA HIS A 40 -2.59 2.59 6.73
C HIS A 40 -2.57 1.05 6.71
N LEU A 41 -2.74 0.42 5.55
CA LEU A 41 -2.64 -1.04 5.43
C LEU A 41 -1.25 -1.56 5.82
N THR A 42 -0.21 -0.79 5.51
CA THR A 42 1.16 -1.11 5.90
C THR A 42 1.34 -0.99 7.42
N SER A 43 0.73 -0.01 8.09
CA SER A 43 0.85 0.16 9.54
C SER A 43 0.13 -0.95 10.31
N ILE A 44 -1.09 -1.32 9.93
CA ILE A 44 -1.85 -2.39 10.61
C ILE A 44 -1.23 -3.78 10.43
N THR A 45 -0.34 -3.95 9.45
CA THR A 45 0.41 -5.19 9.20
C THR A 45 1.78 -5.22 9.91
N GLN A 46 2.12 -4.20 10.71
CA GLN A 46 3.27 -4.23 11.61
C GLN A 46 2.94 -5.08 12.85
N HIS A 47 3.20 -6.39 12.77
CA HIS A 47 2.91 -7.32 13.87
C HIS A 47 4.09 -8.28 14.09
N PRO A 48 4.48 -8.62 15.34
CA PRO A 48 5.61 -9.51 15.64
C PRO A 48 5.54 -10.93 15.04
N ARG A 49 4.35 -11.33 14.56
CA ARG A 49 4.12 -12.64 13.91
C ARG A 49 4.27 -12.59 12.39
N ILE A 50 4.26 -11.39 11.79
CA ILE A 50 4.45 -11.18 10.36
C ILE A 50 5.95 -11.02 10.12
N GLY A 51 6.58 -12.08 9.60
CA GLY A 51 8.01 -12.09 9.28
C GLY A 51 8.32 -11.60 7.87
N LEU A 52 7.30 -11.48 7.01
CA LEU A 52 7.42 -11.03 5.63
C LEU A 52 6.21 -10.17 5.24
N ARG A 53 6.46 -9.02 4.63
CA ARG A 53 5.42 -8.19 4.02
C ARG A 53 5.74 -7.92 2.56
N ARG A 54 4.70 -7.90 1.72
CA ARG A 54 4.77 -7.49 0.32
C ARG A 54 3.68 -6.50 0.00
N VAL A 55 4.05 -5.37 -0.60
CA VAL A 55 3.13 -4.38 -1.17
C VAL A 55 3.27 -4.48 -2.69
N VAL A 56 2.25 -5.03 -3.34
CA VAL A 56 2.25 -5.22 -4.79
C VAL A 56 1.64 -3.99 -5.44
N LEU A 57 2.48 -3.23 -6.15
CA LEU A 57 2.08 -2.09 -6.97
C LEU A 57 1.95 -2.53 -8.44
N GLY A 58 1.29 -1.70 -9.24
CA GLY A 58 1.03 -1.98 -10.65
C GLY A 58 0.78 -0.66 -11.38
N ALA A 59 -0.47 -0.41 -11.77
CA ALA A 59 -0.85 0.90 -12.27
C ALA A 59 -0.41 2.00 -11.29
N HIS A 60 0.18 3.08 -11.83
CA HIS A 60 0.67 4.21 -11.04
C HIS A 60 1.78 3.89 -10.02
N ALA A 61 2.53 2.79 -10.18
CA ALA A 61 3.56 2.38 -9.21
C ALA A 61 4.56 3.50 -8.84
N GLU A 62 5.07 4.25 -9.82
CA GLU A 62 6.00 5.36 -9.57
C GLU A 62 5.35 6.51 -8.80
N GLN A 63 4.13 6.90 -9.17
CA GLN A 63 3.37 7.90 -8.42
C GLN A 63 3.17 7.46 -6.97
N ILE A 64 2.77 6.21 -6.75
CA ILE A 64 2.54 5.66 -5.40
C ILE A 64 3.84 5.64 -4.60
N ARG A 65 4.95 5.20 -5.18
CA ARG A 65 6.28 5.18 -4.55
C ARG A 65 6.76 6.58 -4.14
N SER A 66 6.49 7.58 -4.97
CA SER A 66 6.90 8.96 -4.70
C SER A 66 6.06 9.65 -3.63
N SER A 67 4.80 9.23 -3.45
CA SER A 67 3.82 9.91 -2.60
C SER A 67 3.55 9.21 -1.26
N ALA A 68 3.74 7.88 -1.18
CA ALA A 68 3.52 7.09 0.01
C ALA A 68 4.83 6.64 0.66
N ARG A 69 4.90 6.66 1.98
CA ARG A 69 6.04 6.16 2.77
C ARG A 69 6.02 4.64 2.86
N LEU A 70 6.45 3.98 1.78
CA LEU A 70 6.61 2.53 1.71
C LEU A 70 8.05 2.12 1.99
N VAL A 71 8.24 0.98 2.66
CA VAL A 71 9.57 0.37 2.82
C VAL A 71 9.98 -0.24 1.49
N PRO A 72 11.09 0.19 0.85
CA PRO A 72 11.44 -0.27 -0.50
C PRO A 72 11.58 -1.80 -0.62
N ALA A 73 12.08 -2.45 0.44
CA ALA A 73 12.25 -3.91 0.50
C ALA A 73 10.92 -4.70 0.54
N ASP A 74 9.81 -4.05 0.87
CA ASP A 74 8.49 -4.66 0.85
C ASP A 74 7.80 -4.52 -0.52
N VAL A 75 8.27 -3.63 -1.39
CA VAL A 75 7.58 -3.28 -2.64
C VAL A 75 7.91 -4.26 -3.76
N VAL A 76 6.88 -4.79 -4.40
CA VAL A 76 6.97 -5.55 -5.66
C VAL A 76 6.15 -4.82 -6.70
N VAL A 77 6.67 -4.67 -7.92
CA VAL A 77 5.92 -4.07 -9.03
C VAL A 77 5.48 -5.18 -9.97
N ASN A 78 4.17 -5.33 -10.12
CA ASN A 78 3.57 -6.13 -11.17
C ASN A 78 3.50 -5.29 -12.45
N THR A 79 4.41 -5.55 -13.40
CA THR A 79 4.41 -4.88 -14.71
C THR A 79 3.24 -5.32 -15.60
N GLU A 80 2.66 -6.48 -15.33
CA GLU A 80 1.52 -7.06 -16.05
C GLU A 80 0.20 -6.80 -15.31
N TRP A 81 0.11 -5.71 -14.55
CA TRP A 81 -1.08 -5.37 -13.76
C TRP A 81 -2.38 -5.32 -14.59
N ALA A 82 -2.29 -5.09 -15.90
CA ALA A 82 -3.44 -4.97 -16.80
C ALA A 82 -4.03 -6.33 -17.21
N THR A 83 -3.35 -7.46 -16.93
CA THR A 83 -3.82 -8.80 -17.32
C THR A 83 -4.72 -9.46 -16.26
N GLY A 84 -5.03 -8.75 -15.17
CA GLY A 84 -5.77 -9.24 -14.01
C GLY A 84 -6.98 -8.40 -13.66
#